data_AF-A0A6I1W0W1-F1
#
_entry.id   AF-A0A6I1W0W1-F1
#
_cell.length_a   1.000
_cell.length_b   1.000
_cell.length_c   1.000
_cell.angle_alpha   90.00
_cell.angle_beta   90.00
_cell.angle_gamma   90.00
#
_symmetry.space_group_name_H-M   'P 1'
#
loop_
_entity.id
_entity.type
_entity.pdbx_description
1 polymer ?
#
loop_
_entity_poly.entity_id
_entity_poly.type
_entity_poly.pdbx_seq_one_letter_code
_entity_poly.pdbx_strand_id
1 'polypeptide(L)' 'MSSLIEQAAQHWPFVSPLLRKPKNEADYDQLVEALDELTDRIGDDESHPLMSLVDIIGDWVEAYD' A
#
# COMPACT_ATOMS: atom_id res chain seq x y z
N MET A 1 17.07 -13.25 14.69
CA MET A 1 15.87 -12.96 13.88
C MET A 1 16.31 -12.95 12.42
N SER A 2 15.43 -13.15 11.43
CA SER A 2 15.85 -12.97 10.03
C SER A 2 16.23 -11.49 9.82
N SER A 3 17.36 -11.21 9.16
CA SER A 3 17.79 -9.83 8.87
C SER A 3 16.73 -9.04 8.11
N LEU A 4 15.93 -9.71 7.27
CA LEU A 4 14.78 -9.12 6.58
C LEU A 4 13.68 -8.70 7.54
N ILE A 5 13.39 -9.49 8.58
CA ILE A 5 12.35 -9.16 9.57
C ILE A 5 12.81 -7.98 10.43
N GLU A 6 14.10 -7.87 10.73
CA GLU A 6 14.65 -6.70 11.44
C GLU A 6 14.51 -5.43 10.61
N GLN A 7 14.85 -5.47 9.31
CA GLN A 7 14.67 -4.33 8.41
C GLN A 7 13.19 -3.97 8.27
N ALA A 8 12.32 -4.95 8.06
CA ALA A 8 10.88 -4.72 7.98
C ALA A 8 10.35 -4.08 9.27
N ALA A 9 10.72 -4.58 10.46
CA ALA A 9 10.28 -4.03 11.73
C ALA A 9 10.75 -2.57 11.95
N GLN A 10 11.97 -2.23 11.53
CA GLN A 10 12.50 -0.87 11.63
C GLN A 10 11.72 0.13 10.76
N HIS A 11 11.26 -0.30 9.58
CA HIS A 11 10.54 0.56 8.64
C HIS A 11 9.01 0.43 8.73
N TRP A 12 8.50 -0.57 9.45
CA TRP A 12 7.08 -0.89 9.53
C TRP A 12 6.18 0.29 9.90
N PRO A 13 6.53 1.16 10.87
CA PRO A 13 5.66 2.29 11.23
C PRO A 13 5.37 3.25 10.07
N PHE A 14 6.26 3.34 9.08
CA PHE A 14 6.10 4.23 7.92
C PHE A 14 5.22 3.64 6.82
N VAL A 15 5.14 2.31 6.72
CA VAL A 15 4.39 1.61 5.67
C VAL A 15 3.09 0.98 6.16
N SER A 16 3.00 0.65 7.45
CA SER A 16 1.84 0.01 8.07
C SER A 16 0.51 0.77 7.95
N PRO A 17 0.46 2.12 7.86
CA PRO A 17 -0.80 2.82 7.63
C PRO A 17 -1.42 2.47 6.28
N LEU A 18 -0.59 2.24 5.26
CA LEU A 18 -1.03 1.82 3.93
C LEU A 18 -1.30 0.32 3.87
N LEU A 19 -0.71 -0.47 4.78
CA LEU A 19 -0.77 -1.94 4.77
C LEU A 19 -1.85 -2.54 5.69
N ARG A 20 -3.08 -2.01 5.65
CA ARG A 20 -4.21 -2.50 6.42
C ARG A 20 -5.54 -2.27 5.70
N LYS A 21 -6.51 -3.17 5.91
CA LYS A 21 -7.89 -2.95 5.46
C LYS A 21 -8.48 -1.68 6.08
N PRO A 22 -9.20 -0.85 5.30
CA PRO A 22 -9.86 0.32 5.82
C PRO A 22 -10.97 -0.07 6.80
N LYS A 23 -11.13 0.71 7.88
CA LYS A 23 -12.14 0.45 8.91
C LYS A 23 -13.24 1.51 8.94
N ASN A 24 -13.05 2.58 8.19
CA ASN A 24 -13.92 3.73 8.10
C ASN A 24 -13.59 4.49 6.81
N GLU A 25 -14.42 5.47 6.48
CA GLU A 25 -14.29 6.27 5.27
C GLU A 25 -12.95 7.00 5.15
N ALA A 26 -12.44 7.55 6.26
CA ALA A 26 -11.17 8.26 6.21
C ALA A 26 -9.98 7.34 5.93
N ASP A 27 -10.03 6.07 6.40
CA ASP A 27 -9.04 5.06 6.01
C ASP A 27 -9.17 4.71 4.53
N TYR A 28 -10.40 4.60 4.01
CA TYR A 28 -10.67 4.31 2.59
C TYR A 28 -10.14 5.44 1.69
N ASP A 29 -10.50 6.69 1.99
CA ASP A 29 -10.06 7.87 1.26
C ASP A 29 -8.52 7.95 1.19
N GLN A 30 -7.85 7.64 2.30
CA GLN A 30 -6.39 7.60 2.36
C GLN A 30 -5.78 6.53 1.43
N LEU A 31 -6.41 5.35 1.34
CA LEU A 31 -5.94 4.28 0.46
C LEU A 31 -6.19 4.59 -1.02
N VAL A 32 -7.30 5.24 -1.34
CA VAL A 32 -7.59 5.73 -2.71
C VAL A 32 -6.57 6.79 -3.12
N GLU A 33 -6.29 7.78 -2.26
CA GLU A 33 -5.27 8.81 -2.54
C GLU A 33 -3.87 8.18 -2.74
N ALA A 34 -3.55 7.15 -1.95
CA ALA A 34 -2.29 6.43 -2.11
C ALA A 34 -2.22 5.63 -3.43
N LEU A 35 -3.34 5.04 -3.89
CA LEU A 35 -3.39 4.36 -5.19
C LEU A 35 -3.18 5.33 -6.35
N ASP A 36 -3.77 6.52 -6.27
CA ASP A 36 -3.57 7.57 -7.29
C ASP A 36 -2.09 7.99 -7.34
N GLU A 37 -1.46 8.27 -6.19
CA GLU A 37 -0.04 8.63 -6.13
C GLU A 37 0.87 7.50 -6.67
N LEU A 38 0.57 6.24 -6.32
CA LEU A 38 1.32 5.09 -6.81
C LEU A 38 1.20 4.94 -8.33
N THR A 39 -0.01 5.08 -8.87
CA THR A 39 -0.27 4.96 -10.31
C THR A 39 0.43 6.06 -11.08
N ASP A 40 0.37 7.31 -10.60
CA ASP A 40 1.08 8.46 -11.19
C ASP A 40 2.60 8.25 -11.20
N ARG A 41 3.13 7.61 -10.16
CA ARG A 41 4.58 7.37 -10.02
C ARG A 41 5.07 6.19 -10.86
N ILE A 42 4.27 5.14 -10.97
CA ILE A 42 4.58 3.94 -11.75
C ILE A 42 4.45 4.23 -13.25
N GLY A 43 3.42 5.00 -13.63
CA GLY A 43 3.08 5.26 -15.02
C GLY A 43 2.81 3.95 -15.77
N ASP A 44 3.46 3.77 -16.92
CA ASP A 44 3.29 2.60 -17.78
C ASP A 44 4.25 1.43 -17.45
N ASP A 45 5.04 1.51 -16.37
CA ASP A 45 5.98 0.46 -15.98
C ASP A 45 5.29 -0.65 -15.16
N GLU A 46 4.69 -1.61 -15.88
CA GLU A 46 4.07 -2.80 -15.28
C GLU A 46 5.06 -3.69 -14.50
N SER A 47 6.38 -3.50 -14.64
CA SER A 47 7.41 -4.24 -13.90
C SER A 47 7.88 -3.53 -12.63
N HIS A 48 7.31 -2.36 -12.32
CA HIS A 48 7.76 -1.51 -11.24
C HIS A 48 7.67 -2.23 -9.88
N PRO A 49 8.68 -2.14 -8.99
CA PRO A 49 8.68 -2.83 -7.71
C PRO A 49 7.50 -2.48 -6.78
N LEU A 50 6.83 -1.35 -7.02
CA LEU A 50 5.65 -0.91 -6.27
C LEU A 50 4.33 -1.44 -6.84
N MET A 51 4.32 -2.16 -7.96
CA MET A 51 3.10 -2.79 -8.49
C MET A 51 2.45 -3.72 -7.46
N SER A 52 3.25 -4.47 -6.69
CA SER A 52 2.72 -5.32 -5.63
C SER A 52 2.04 -4.53 -4.50
N LEU A 53 2.41 -3.26 -4.31
CA LEU A 53 1.74 -2.38 -3.35
C LEU A 53 0.41 -1.86 -3.90
N VAL A 54 0.34 -1.56 -5.21
CA VAL A 54 -0.91 -1.25 -5.91
C VAL A 54 -1.89 -2.40 -5.78
N ASP A 55 -1.45 -3.64 -6.05
CA ASP A 55 -2.31 -4.83 -5.94
C ASP A 55 -2.90 -4.97 -4.52
N ILE A 56 -2.05 -4.87 -3.50
CA ILE A 56 -2.47 -5.02 -2.10
C ILE A 56 -3.47 -3.94 -1.69
N ILE A 57 -3.23 -2.68 -2.06
CA ILE A 57 -4.12 -1.57 -1.68
C ILE A 57 -5.42 -1.64 -2.50
N GLY A 58 -5.33 -1.97 -3.78
CA GLY A 58 -6.48 -2.18 -4.67
C GLY A 58 -7.43 -3.24 -4.12
N ASP A 59 -6.90 -4.39 -3.71
CA ASP A 59 -7.67 -5.46 -3.06
C ASP A 59 -8.43 -4.98 -1.80
N TRP A 60 -7.89 -4.01 -1.06
CA TRP A 60 -8.55 -3.48 0.14
C TRP A 60 -9.58 -2.40 -0.14
N VAL A 61 -9.34 -1.57 -1.15
CA VAL A 61 -10.31 -0.58 -1.64
C VAL A 61 -11.51 -1.32 -2.24
N GLU A 62 -11.28 -2.29 -3.14
CA GLU A 62 -12.35 -3.11 -3.75
C GLU A 62 -13.15 -3.91 -2.70
N ALA A 63 -12.50 -4.39 -1.64
CA ALA A 63 -13.19 -5.15 -0.60
C ALA A 63 -14.02 -4.29 0.39
N TYR A 64 -13.86 -2.96 0.36
CA TYR A 64 -14.61 -2.04 1.22
C TYR A 64 -15.81 -1.41 0.50
N ASP A 65 -15.68 -1.15 -0.81
CA ASP A 65 -16.76 -0.70 -1.70
C ASP A 65 -17.87 -1.78 -1.87
#